data_AF-N1U9X6-F1
#
_entry.id   AF-N1U9X6-F1
#
_cell.length_a   1.000
_cell.length_b   1.000
_cell.length_c   1.000
_cell.angle_alpha   90.00
_cell.angle_beta   90.00
_cell.angle_gamma   90.00
#
_symmetry.space_group_name_H-M   'P 1'
#
loop_
_entity.id
_entity.type
_entity.pdbx_description
1 polymer ?
#
loop_
_entity_poly.entity_id
_entity_poly.type
_entity_poly.pdbx_seq_one_letter_code
_entity_poly.pdbx_strand_id
1 'polypeptide(L)'
;MKKKGLFYASFLRILPIFFVSVLIYEQFFPERKILVQQDRLVYLPDQKESVPLELEWIRLSEISEEWILYTVQVEDKRFYSHKGYSISDIHSAFISSVLFFRKMRGASTITQQLARTLFYLEKNLYLENGKRFKSLPRWKMNSERT
;
A
#
# COMPACT_ATOMS: atom_id res chain seq x y z
N MET A 1 12.52 23.37 -49.21
CA MET A 1 11.34 22.56 -48.83
C MET A 1 11.64 21.39 -47.88
N LYS A 2 12.80 20.71 -47.95
CA LYS A 2 13.14 19.54 -47.08
C LYS A 2 13.16 19.81 -45.56
N LYS A 3 13.55 21.00 -45.10
CA LYS A 3 13.63 21.35 -43.67
C LYS A 3 12.26 21.35 -42.96
N LYS A 4 11.18 21.74 -43.66
CA LYS A 4 9.82 21.73 -43.11
C LYS A 4 9.32 20.29 -42.86
N GLY A 5 9.60 19.37 -43.78
CA GLY A 5 9.25 17.96 -43.62
C GLY A 5 9.97 17.29 -42.44
N LEU A 6 11.24 17.64 -42.19
CA LEU A 6 12.01 17.14 -41.05
C LEU A 6 11.45 17.66 -39.70
N PHE A 7 10.97 18.91 -39.68
CA PHE A 7 10.31 19.50 -38.52
C PHE A 7 8.97 18.81 -38.20
N TYR A 8 8.11 18.62 -39.21
CA TYR A 8 6.84 17.88 -39.03
C TYR A 8 7.06 16.43 -38.59
N ALA A 9 8.05 15.74 -39.16
CA ALA A 9 8.38 14.37 -38.77
C ALA A 9 8.88 14.28 -37.31
N SER A 10 9.58 15.31 -36.83
CA SER A 10 10.02 15.38 -35.43
C SER A 10 8.85 15.69 -34.49
N PHE A 11 7.96 16.60 -34.89
CA PHE A 11 6.75 16.95 -34.14
C PHE A 11 5.78 15.77 -33.99
N LEU A 12 5.58 14.99 -35.06
CA LEU A 12 4.76 13.77 -35.06
C LEU A 12 5.27 12.68 -34.12
N ARG A 13 6.58 12.65 -33.81
CA ARG A 13 7.16 11.70 -32.84
C ARG A 13 7.00 12.14 -31.40
N ILE A 14 6.93 13.45 -31.15
CA ILE A 14 6.78 14.03 -29.81
C ILE A 14 5.31 14.00 -29.36
N LEU A 15 4.37 14.14 -30.31
CA LEU A 15 2.93 14.12 -30.04
C LEU A 15 2.44 12.88 -29.25
N PRO A 16 2.81 11.63 -29.60
CA PRO A 16 2.39 10.46 -28.83
C PRO A 16 3.04 10.41 -27.45
N ILE A 17 4.29 10.87 -27.31
CA ILE A 17 4.97 10.94 -26.00
C ILE A 17 4.25 11.96 -25.10
N PHE A 18 3.86 13.11 -25.66
CA PHE A 18 3.07 14.11 -24.97
C PHE A 18 1.71 13.54 -24.55
N PHE A 19 1.00 12.86 -25.44
CA PHE A 19 -0.30 12.27 -25.13
C PHE A 19 -0.20 11.17 -24.05
N VAL A 20 0.81 10.28 -24.14
CA VAL A 20 1.10 9.30 -23.10
C VAL A 20 1.44 9.97 -21.78
N SER A 21 2.21 11.07 -21.79
CA SER A 21 2.54 11.82 -20.57
C SER A 21 1.30 12.46 -19.93
N VAL A 22 0.35 12.95 -20.72
CA VAL A 22 -0.93 13.50 -20.23
C VAL A 22 -1.79 12.39 -19.62
N LEU A 23 -1.89 11.23 -20.29
CA LEU A 23 -2.62 10.08 -19.74
C LEU A 23 -2.00 9.56 -18.44
N ILE A 24 -0.67 9.53 -18.34
CA ILE A 24 0.04 9.22 -17.10
C ILE A 24 -0.27 10.27 -16.03
N TYR A 25 -0.20 11.56 -16.38
CA TYR A 25 -0.49 12.64 -15.43
C TYR A 25 -1.92 12.53 -14.86
N GLU A 26 -2.94 12.34 -15.70
CA GLU A 26 -4.32 12.15 -15.26
C GLU A 26 -4.51 10.90 -14.38
N GLN A 27 -3.75 9.82 -14.66
CA GLN A 27 -3.81 8.58 -13.88
C GLN A 27 -3.13 8.69 -12.50
N PHE A 28 -2.04 9.46 -12.39
CA PHE A 28 -1.26 9.63 -11.17
C PHE A 28 -1.73 10.81 -10.30
N PHE A 29 -2.32 11.82 -10.94
CA PHE A 29 -2.87 13.00 -10.29
C PHE A 29 -4.35 13.19 -10.64
N PRO A 30 -5.22 12.17 -10.52
CA PRO A 30 -6.66 12.43 -10.52
C PRO A 30 -6.89 13.43 -9.40
N GLU A 31 -7.68 14.48 -9.68
CA GLU A 31 -7.96 15.60 -8.78
C GLU A 31 -7.85 15.14 -7.33
N ARG A 32 -6.99 15.81 -6.55
CA ARG A 32 -6.79 15.54 -5.12
C ARG A 32 -8.11 15.79 -4.38
N LYS A 33 -9.09 14.89 -4.53
CA LYS A 33 -10.12 14.65 -3.53
C LYS A 33 -9.32 14.11 -2.36
N ILE A 34 -9.04 15.02 -1.44
CA ILE A 34 -8.49 14.73 -0.13
C ILE A 34 -9.47 13.75 0.51
N LEU A 35 -9.30 12.46 0.24
CA LEU A 35 -9.79 11.40 1.10
C LEU A 35 -8.79 11.32 2.24
N VAL A 36 -8.72 12.39 3.04
CA VAL A 36 -8.26 12.26 4.43
C VAL A 36 -9.35 11.42 5.08
N GLN A 37 -9.15 10.11 4.98
CA GLN A 37 -9.75 9.15 5.86
C GLN A 37 -8.62 8.69 6.78
N GLN A 38 -8.07 9.67 7.51
CA GLN A 38 -7.41 9.39 8.76
C GLN A 38 -8.50 8.81 9.66
N ASP A 39 -8.36 7.51 9.95
CA ASP A 39 -8.94 6.84 11.12
C ASP A 39 -10.44 6.51 11.12
N ARG A 40 -11.14 6.48 9.96
CA ARG A 40 -12.51 5.91 9.90
C ARG A 40 -12.68 4.93 8.75
N LEU A 41 -12.93 3.66 9.07
CA LEU A 41 -13.56 2.71 8.15
C LEU A 41 -14.93 3.28 7.74
N VAL A 42 -15.03 3.97 6.60
CA VAL A 42 -16.34 4.31 6.00
C VAL A 42 -16.75 3.14 5.11
N TYR A 43 -17.14 2.06 5.77
CA TYR A 43 -18.14 1.09 5.31
C TYR A 43 -18.88 0.61 6.56
N LEU A 44 -19.55 1.55 7.22
CA LEU A 44 -20.63 1.22 8.15
C LEU A 44 -21.91 1.53 7.39
N PRO A 45 -22.76 0.53 7.05
CA PRO A 45 -24.14 0.83 6.71
C PRO A 45 -24.70 1.70 7.85
N ASP A 46 -25.43 2.75 7.47
CA ASP A 46 -25.80 4.02 8.13
C ASP A 46 -26.27 4.00 9.61
N GLN A 47 -26.19 2.86 10.33
CA GLN A 47 -26.71 2.67 11.69
C GLN A 47 -25.86 1.75 12.59
N LYS A 48 -24.55 1.62 12.38
CA LYS A 48 -23.67 0.99 13.37
C LYS A 48 -22.66 1.98 13.92
N GLU A 49 -22.76 2.28 15.21
CA GLU A 49 -21.69 2.95 15.95
C GLU A 49 -20.37 2.23 15.68
N SER A 50 -19.29 3.00 15.55
CA SER A 50 -17.94 2.44 15.42
C SER A 50 -17.64 1.63 16.67
N VAL A 51 -17.65 0.30 16.54
CA VAL A 51 -17.25 -0.59 17.63
C VAL A 51 -15.81 -0.26 18.01
N PRO A 52 -15.51 0.01 19.29
CA PRO A 52 -14.14 0.16 19.74
C PRO A 52 -13.35 -1.07 19.34
N LEU A 53 -12.28 -0.88 18.56
CA LEU A 53 -11.35 -1.97 18.24
C LEU A 53 -10.51 -2.21 19.49
N GLU A 54 -10.98 -3.11 20.36
CA GLU A 54 -10.14 -3.65 21.43
C GLU A 54 -9.06 -4.53 20.79
N LEU A 55 -7.80 -4.10 20.93
CA LEU A 55 -6.66 -4.83 20.41
C LEU A 55 -6.30 -5.96 21.38
N GLU A 56 -6.76 -7.17 21.06
CA GLU A 56 -6.34 -8.38 21.75
C GLU A 56 -5.19 -9.06 20.99
N TRP A 57 -4.07 -9.29 21.68
CA TRP A 57 -2.94 -10.02 21.13
C TRP A 57 -3.15 -11.52 21.28
N ILE A 58 -3.40 -12.20 20.16
CA ILE A 58 -3.49 -13.66 20.10
C ILE A 58 -2.24 -14.25 19.46
N ARG A 59 -1.90 -15.49 19.83
CA ARG A 59 -0.78 -16.20 19.20
C ARG A 59 -1.19 -16.68 17.82
N LEU A 60 -0.23 -16.75 16.90
CA LEU A 60 -0.47 -17.25 15.55
C LEU A 60 -1.04 -18.69 15.55
N SER A 61 -0.66 -19.51 16.54
CA SER A 61 -1.18 -20.87 16.72
C SER A 61 -2.65 -20.94 17.13
N GLU A 62 -3.22 -19.84 17.60
CA GLU A 62 -4.64 -19.73 17.98
C GLU A 62 -5.50 -19.31 16.78
N ILE A 63 -4.88 -18.92 15.66
CA ILE A 63 -5.55 -18.60 14.40
C ILE A 63 -5.63 -19.88 13.56
N SER A 64 -6.80 -20.14 12.95
CA SER A 64 -6.91 -21.28 12.05
C SER A 64 -5.96 -21.13 10.86
N GLU A 65 -5.38 -22.24 10.42
CA GLU A 65 -4.45 -22.25 9.28
C GLU A 65 -5.12 -21.73 8.00
N GLU A 66 -6.42 -22.00 7.82
CA GLU A 66 -7.20 -21.50 6.69
C GLU A 66 -7.24 -19.96 6.66
N TRP A 67 -7.42 -19.31 7.82
CA TRP A 67 -7.40 -17.84 7.88
C TRP A 67 -6.03 -17.28 7.54
N ILE A 68 -4.95 -17.91 8.03
CA ILE A 68 -3.58 -17.49 7.71
C ILE A 68 -3.33 -17.60 6.20
N LEU A 69 -3.69 -18.73 5.59
CA LEU A 69 -3.53 -18.97 4.17
C LEU A 69 -4.38 -18.01 3.33
N TYR A 70 -5.62 -17.78 3.73
CA TYR A 70 -6.51 -16.83 3.06
C TYR A 70 -5.94 -15.41 3.09
N THR A 71 -5.51 -14.94 4.26
CA THR A 71 -4.90 -13.62 4.41
C THR A 71 -3.65 -13.48 3.56
N VAL A 72 -2.73 -14.46 3.61
CA VAL A 72 -1.53 -14.46 2.75
C VAL A 72 -1.93 -14.46 1.28
N GLN A 73 -2.91 -15.26 0.86
CA GLN A 73 -3.32 -15.35 -0.54
C GLN A 73 -3.97 -14.05 -1.05
N VAL A 74 -4.74 -13.35 -0.22
CA VAL A 74 -5.45 -12.11 -0.59
C VAL A 74 -4.52 -10.89 -0.53
N GLU A 75 -3.75 -10.74 0.54
CA GLU A 75 -2.93 -9.55 0.77
C GLU A 75 -1.54 -9.65 0.11
N ASP A 76 -0.93 -10.83 0.12
CA ASP A 76 0.47 -10.99 -0.27
C ASP A 76 0.78 -12.43 -0.75
N LYS A 77 0.28 -12.76 -1.94
CA LYS A 77 0.38 -14.12 -2.52
C LYS A 77 1.80 -14.71 -2.53
N ARG A 78 2.84 -13.86 -2.58
CA ARG A 78 4.24 -14.28 -2.65
C ARG A 78 5.01 -13.97 -1.37
N PHE A 79 4.30 -13.82 -0.26
CA PHE A 79 4.87 -13.52 1.05
C PHE A 79 6.12 -14.35 1.38
N TYR A 80 6.00 -15.68 1.25
CA TYR A 80 7.08 -16.62 1.56
C TYR A 80 8.22 -16.65 0.52
N SER A 81 8.04 -16.04 -0.65
CA SER A 81 9.02 -16.03 -1.73
C SER A 81 9.89 -14.78 -1.72
N HIS A 82 9.45 -13.70 -1.08
CA HIS A 82 10.14 -12.41 -1.09
C HIS A 82 10.67 -12.00 0.27
N LYS A 83 11.62 -11.07 0.31
CA LYS A 83 12.27 -10.59 1.54
C LYS A 83 11.65 -9.30 2.09
N GLY A 84 10.33 -9.17 1.99
CA GLY A 84 9.56 -8.03 2.49
C GLY A 84 9.22 -6.97 1.44
N TYR A 85 9.72 -7.09 0.21
CA TYR A 85 9.27 -6.29 -0.94
C TYR A 85 9.15 -7.17 -2.18
N SER A 86 8.09 -6.96 -2.96
CA SER A 86 7.81 -7.76 -4.17
C SER A 86 7.90 -6.89 -5.42
N ILE A 87 9.08 -6.86 -6.04
CA ILE A 87 9.30 -6.13 -7.30
C ILE A 87 8.32 -6.62 -8.37
N SER A 88 8.14 -7.94 -8.47
CA SER A 88 7.21 -8.50 -9.45
C SER A 88 5.76 -8.07 -9.20
N ASP A 89 5.30 -7.90 -7.95
CA ASP A 89 3.92 -7.44 -7.70
C ASP A 89 3.78 -5.96 -8.02
N ILE A 90 4.78 -5.16 -7.69
CA ILE A 90 4.83 -3.73 -8.04
C ILE A 90 4.76 -3.55 -9.55
N HIS A 91 5.61 -4.27 -10.30
CA HIS A 91 5.61 -4.21 -11.77
C HIS A 91 4.29 -4.70 -12.36
N SER A 92 3.77 -5.84 -11.91
CA SER A 92 2.50 -6.37 -12.42
C SER A 92 1.31 -5.47 -12.06
N ALA A 93 1.30 -4.85 -10.88
CA ALA A 93 0.27 -3.89 -10.46
C ALA A 93 0.35 -2.62 -11.33
N PHE A 94 1.54 -2.09 -11.54
CA PHE A 94 1.78 -0.94 -12.40
C PHE A 94 1.32 -1.19 -13.84
N ILE A 95 1.79 -2.29 -14.47
CA ILE A 95 1.40 -2.64 -15.84
C ILE A 95 -0.12 -2.80 -15.96
N SER A 96 -0.76 -3.50 -15.01
CA SER A 96 -2.22 -3.67 -15.03
C SER A 96 -2.96 -2.34 -14.84
N SER A 97 -2.45 -1.44 -14.01
CA SER A 97 -3.06 -0.12 -13.78
C SER A 97 -3.05 0.72 -15.06
N VAL A 98 -1.92 0.72 -15.77
CA VAL A 98 -1.73 1.45 -17.02
C VAL A 98 -2.54 0.85 -18.15
N LEU A 99 -2.47 -0.47 -18.37
CA LEU A 99 -3.16 -1.13 -19.50
C LEU A 99 -4.68 -1.01 -19.43
N PHE A 100 -5.22 -1.00 -18.22
CA PHE A 100 -6.65 -1.00 -18.01
C PHE A 100 -7.19 0.34 -17.50
N PHE A 101 -6.38 1.40 -17.51
CA PHE A 101 -6.75 2.76 -17.07
C PHE A 101 -7.49 2.78 -15.72
N ARG A 102 -6.97 2.03 -14.75
CA ARG A 102 -7.59 1.88 -13.41
C ARG A 102 -6.58 2.06 -12.30
N LYS A 103 -7.04 2.47 -11.11
CA LYS A 103 -6.20 2.69 -9.94
C LYS A 103 -5.30 1.48 -9.68
N MET A 104 -4.05 1.73 -9.29
CA MET A 104 -3.12 0.66 -8.96
C MET A 104 -3.70 -0.21 -7.83
N ARG A 105 -3.77 -1.52 -8.07
CA ARG A 105 -4.12 -2.51 -7.05
C ARG A 105 -3.06 -2.53 -5.94
N GLY A 106 -3.43 -3.05 -4.76
CA GLY A 106 -2.49 -3.24 -3.66
C GLY A 106 -1.26 -4.04 -4.12
N ALA A 107 -0.08 -3.43 -3.99
CA ALA A 107 1.22 -4.07 -4.21
C ALA A 107 2.08 -4.04 -2.93
N SER A 108 1.48 -3.67 -1.80
CA SER A 108 2.14 -3.59 -0.50
C SER A 108 2.19 -4.97 0.13
N THR A 109 3.38 -5.37 0.59
CA THR A 109 3.59 -6.64 1.26
C THR A 109 3.11 -6.58 2.71
N ILE A 110 2.82 -7.75 3.31
CA ILE A 110 2.47 -7.83 4.75
C ILE A 110 3.57 -7.19 5.61
N THR A 111 4.84 -7.35 5.22
CA THR A 111 5.99 -6.73 5.90
C THR A 111 5.96 -5.20 5.84
N GLN A 112 5.62 -4.62 4.69
CA GLN A 112 5.49 -3.17 4.54
C GLN A 112 4.28 -2.63 5.32
N GLN A 113 3.17 -3.37 5.30
CA GLN A 113 1.99 -3.03 6.08
C GLN A 113 2.31 -3.03 7.58
N LEU A 114 3.00 -4.05 8.07
CA LEU A 114 3.46 -4.13 9.46
C LEU A 114 4.42 -2.97 9.81
N ALA A 115 5.43 -2.72 8.98
CA ALA A 115 6.38 -1.63 9.21
C ALA A 115 5.69 -0.26 9.27
N ARG A 116 4.70 -0.01 8.39
CA ARG A 116 3.89 1.21 8.40
C ARG A 116 3.10 1.35 9.69
N THR A 117 2.45 0.28 10.14
CA THR A 117 1.67 0.27 11.38
C THR A 117 2.57 0.52 12.59
N LEU A 118 3.72 -0.15 12.68
CA LEU A 118 4.68 0.04 13.78
C LEU A 118 5.24 1.46 13.81
N PHE A 119 5.60 2.02 12.64
CA PHE A 119 6.09 3.39 12.54
C PHE A 119 5.02 4.43 12.92
N TYR A 120 3.78 4.20 12.52
CA TYR A 120 2.66 5.09 12.87
C TYR A 120 2.37 5.06 14.37
N LEU A 121 2.37 3.87 14.97
CA LEU A 121 2.21 3.70 16.42
C LEU A 121 3.31 4.44 17.17
N GLU A 122 4.57 4.27 16.74
CA GLU A 122 5.70 5.00 17.31
C GLU A 122 5.46 6.51 17.25
N LYS A 123 5.16 7.04 16.05
CA LYS A 123 4.94 8.48 15.84
C LYS A 123 3.82 9.04 16.73
N ASN A 124 2.68 8.36 16.82
CA ASN A 124 1.54 8.85 17.61
C ASN A 124 1.88 8.92 19.10
N LEU A 125 2.59 7.92 19.61
CA LEU A 125 3.06 7.91 21.00
C LEU A 125 4.07 9.04 21.29
N TYR A 126 4.92 9.40 20.31
CA TYR A 126 5.81 10.56 20.41
C TYR A 126 5.04 11.89 20.43
N LEU A 127 4.03 12.04 19.58
CA LEU A 127 3.22 13.26 19.49
C LEU A 127 2.39 13.49 20.76
N GLU A 128 1.91 12.42 21.40
CA GLU A 128 1.13 12.50 22.63
C GLU A 128 2.00 12.81 23.87
N ASN A 129 3.21 12.24 23.96
CA ASN A 129 4.01 12.29 25.20
C ASN A 129 5.22 13.25 25.18
N GLY A 130 5.59 13.82 24.02
CA GLY A 130 6.70 14.80 23.91
C GLY A 130 8.07 14.34 24.42
N LYS A 131 8.22 13.08 24.84
CA LYS A 131 9.41 12.49 25.46
C LYS A 131 9.69 11.12 24.84
N ARG A 132 10.99 10.87 24.65
CA ARG A 132 11.54 9.71 23.97
C ARG A 132 11.05 8.39 24.58
N PHE A 133 10.62 7.50 23.70
CA PHE A 133 10.26 6.09 23.89
C PHE A 133 10.84 5.48 25.19
N LYS A 134 10.08 5.52 26.28
CA LYS A 134 10.35 4.72 27.47
C LYS A 134 9.59 3.40 27.30
N SER A 135 10.25 2.50 26.57
CA SER A 135 9.95 1.08 26.39
C SER A 135 8.49 0.74 26.07
N LEU A 136 8.22 0.37 24.81
CA LEU A 136 7.23 -0.68 24.53
C LEU A 136 7.47 -1.85 25.50
N PRO A 137 6.43 -2.60 25.92
CA PRO A 137 6.62 -3.88 26.59
C PRO A 137 7.67 -4.66 25.81
N ARG A 138 8.82 -4.92 26.45
CA ARG A 138 9.93 -5.59 25.78
C ARG A 138 9.39 -6.94 25.33
N TRP A 139 9.24 -7.11 24.01
CA TRP A 139 8.88 -8.36 23.38
C TRP A 139 9.86 -9.44 23.88
N LYS A 140 9.43 -10.22 24.86
CA LYS A 140 10.16 -11.39 25.32
C LYS A 140 9.73 -12.51 24.40
N MET A 141 10.34 -12.56 23.23
CA MET A 141 10.18 -13.66 22.29
C MET A 141 10.76 -14.89 22.98
N ASN A 142 9.89 -15.68 23.61
CA ASN A 142 10.31 -16.87 24.33
C ASN A 142 10.69 -17.92 23.29
N SER A 143 11.97 -18.08 23.02
CA SER A 143 12.54 -19.03 22.06
C SER A 143 12.63 -20.46 22.62
N GLU A 144 11.89 -20.78 23.67
CA GLU A 144 11.86 -22.11 24.26
C GLU A 144 10.69 -22.92 23.69
N ARG A 145 10.97 -23.61 22.60
CA ARG A 145 10.33 -24.88 22.22
C ARG A 145 11.22 -25.58 21.18
N THR A 146 12.32 -26.14 21.66
CA THR A 146 12.90 -27.39 21.15
C THR A 146 12.31 -28.55 21.91
#